data_AF-A0AAU4DWT0-F1
#
_entry.id   AF-A0AAU4DWT0-F1
#
_cell.length_a   1.000
_cell.length_b   1.000
_cell.length_c   1.000
_cell.angle_alpha   90.00
_cell.angle_beta   90.00
_cell.angle_gamma   90.00
#
_symmetry.space_group_name_H-M   'P 1'
#
loop_
_entity.id
_entity.type
_entity.pdbx_description
1 polymer ?
#
loop_
_entity_poly.entity_id
_entity_poly.type
_entity_poly.pdbx_seq_one_letter_code
_entity_poly.pdbx_strand_id
1 'polypeptide(L)'
;MVIPPAGLPALASAAVPAVSWTSPAVVTVVDACALAQVACGAVRDGEPVDLISALAGTGRSNPYGAAHIVEELQQHLPRIAAATGVPLGQAEEMLWRRMVSGVPIVDLSIGDHLSPASRLLLRDDPSLPAHARGDADDAPTAALAEFLAPAVILTKDSVFTRFGLAVPVDHWVGAAHGLLRAAGFEANLHTSALVAEVAARIAWEAAAWAGRAAARHPIVASAVVALAVMVCRHQGFLDPSRWRAGAVSLKEVAAPLLERFAAASEDHALTRGRLVVVEPSGPATTEQLAARHLARARSALTPAQLREALAADGVQIPATRLKSAMGAHPAFLRLAGDRYFLGRPALPASAR
;
A
#
# COMPACT_ATOMS: atom_id res chain seq x y z
N MET A 1 3.98 -45.04 16.55
CA MET A 1 4.80 -44.40 15.51
C MET A 1 3.89 -43.44 14.76
N VAL A 2 3.97 -42.15 15.07
CA VAL A 2 3.07 -41.12 14.53
C VAL A 2 3.66 -40.66 13.20
N ILE A 3 2.99 -41.02 12.10
CA ILE A 3 3.30 -40.50 10.77
C ILE A 3 2.61 -39.13 10.66
N PRO A 4 3.33 -38.02 10.42
CA PRO A 4 2.69 -36.73 10.19
C PRO A 4 1.94 -36.80 8.84
N PRO A 5 0.69 -36.30 8.74
CA PRO A 5 0.01 -36.24 7.46
C PRO A 5 0.71 -35.22 6.56
N ALA A 6 1.02 -35.68 5.36
CA ALA A 6 1.65 -34.96 4.27
C ALA A 6 0.92 -33.65 3.94
N GLY A 7 1.70 -32.68 3.46
CA GLY A 7 1.24 -31.35 3.07
C GLY A 7 0.09 -31.36 2.07
N LEU A 8 -0.68 -30.27 2.13
CA LEU A 8 -1.78 -29.91 1.24
C LEU A 8 -1.43 -30.20 -0.24
N PRO A 9 -2.20 -31.02 -0.97
CA PRO A 9 -2.15 -31.00 -2.43
C PRO A 9 -2.83 -29.72 -2.92
N ALA A 10 -2.07 -28.91 -3.66
CA ALA A 10 -2.54 -27.72 -4.37
C ALA A 10 -3.58 -28.11 -5.45
N LEU A 11 -4.85 -28.21 -5.06
CA LEU A 11 -5.96 -28.52 -5.96
C LEU A 11 -7.00 -27.39 -5.95
N ALA A 12 -6.56 -26.19 -6.39
CA ALA A 12 -7.45 -25.11 -6.84
C ALA A 12 -6.74 -24.01 -7.67
N SER A 13 -5.57 -24.29 -8.27
CA SER A 13 -4.70 -23.25 -8.86
C SER A 13 -4.74 -23.17 -10.40
N ALA A 14 -5.76 -23.71 -11.07
CA ALA A 14 -5.73 -23.89 -12.52
C ALA A 14 -6.53 -22.86 -13.36
N ALA A 15 -7.24 -21.90 -12.77
CA ALA A 15 -8.08 -20.95 -13.54
C ALA A 15 -7.86 -19.47 -13.25
N VAL A 16 -7.02 -19.13 -12.28
CA VAL A 16 -6.51 -17.77 -12.12
C VAL A 16 -5.09 -17.82 -12.68
N PRO A 17 -4.76 -17.06 -13.75
CA PRO A 17 -3.37 -16.93 -14.13
C PRO A 17 -2.60 -16.52 -12.89
N ALA A 18 -1.58 -17.30 -12.53
CA ALA A 18 -0.68 -17.00 -11.43
C ALA A 18 0.10 -15.74 -11.83
N VAL A 19 -0.52 -14.58 -11.67
CA VAL A 19 0.20 -13.32 -11.74
C VAL A 19 1.03 -13.28 -10.47
N SER A 20 2.31 -13.47 -10.65
CA SER A 20 3.34 -13.27 -9.64
C SER A 20 3.37 -11.80 -9.26
N TRP A 21 2.56 -11.39 -8.28
CA TRP A 21 2.56 -10.02 -7.74
C TRP A 21 3.66 -9.90 -6.68
N THR A 22 4.92 -9.88 -7.11
CA THR A 22 6.08 -9.78 -6.22
C THR A 22 6.44 -8.34 -5.85
N SER A 23 5.78 -7.34 -6.45
CA SER A 23 6.06 -5.93 -6.17
C SER A 23 5.28 -5.46 -4.94
N PRO A 24 5.96 -5.00 -3.87
CA PRO A 24 5.28 -4.53 -2.68
C PRO A 24 4.51 -3.23 -2.97
N ALA A 25 3.42 -3.03 -2.23
CA ALA A 25 2.63 -1.82 -2.30
C ALA A 25 3.52 -0.58 -2.05
N VAL A 26 3.33 0.45 -2.88
CA VAL A 26 4.19 1.64 -2.88
C VAL A 26 3.65 2.71 -1.96
N VAL A 27 4.54 3.22 -1.12
CA VAL A 27 4.22 4.28 -0.17
C VAL A 27 4.24 5.63 -0.88
N THR A 28 3.31 6.51 -0.52
CA THR A 28 3.32 7.88 -1.02
C THR A 28 4.09 8.75 -0.04
N VAL A 29 5.07 9.52 -0.52
CA VAL A 29 5.69 10.61 0.24
C VAL A 29 5.19 11.92 -0.34
N VAL A 30 4.58 12.75 0.49
CA VAL A 30 4.03 14.03 0.08
C VAL A 30 4.96 15.17 0.48
N ASP A 31 5.16 16.06 -0.47
CA ASP A 31 5.90 17.30 -0.30
C ASP A 31 4.96 18.45 0.11
N ALA A 32 5.48 19.45 0.82
CA ALA A 32 4.73 20.60 1.32
C ALA A 32 4.12 21.43 0.18
N CYS A 33 4.87 21.66 -0.89
CA CYS A 33 4.38 22.40 -2.05
C CYS A 33 3.19 21.72 -2.72
N ALA A 34 3.19 20.38 -2.82
CA ALA A 34 2.06 19.64 -3.35
C ALA A 34 0.83 19.75 -2.44
N LEU A 35 1.00 19.57 -1.13
CA LEU A 35 -0.09 19.67 -0.15
C LEU A 35 -0.75 21.06 -0.14
N ALA A 36 0.05 22.13 -0.11
CA ALA A 36 -0.48 23.50 -0.13
C ALA A 36 -1.28 23.79 -1.41
N GLN A 37 -0.83 23.29 -2.56
CA GLN A 37 -1.53 23.51 -3.82
C GLN A 37 -2.79 22.67 -3.98
N VAL A 38 -2.79 21.42 -3.51
CA VAL A 38 -4.01 20.61 -3.45
C VAL A 38 -5.04 21.30 -2.54
N ALA A 39 -4.62 21.82 -1.39
CA ALA A 39 -5.50 22.54 -0.47
C ALA A 39 -6.11 23.79 -1.11
N CYS A 40 -5.29 24.67 -1.70
CA CYS A 40 -5.78 25.88 -2.38
C CYS A 40 -6.64 25.54 -3.61
N GLY A 41 -6.25 24.54 -4.40
CA GLY A 41 -7.02 24.08 -5.56
C GLY A 41 -8.40 23.56 -5.16
N ALA A 42 -8.47 22.71 -4.13
CA ALA A 42 -9.74 22.17 -3.63
C ALA A 42 -10.69 23.27 -3.15
N VAL A 43 -10.17 24.33 -2.51
CA VAL A 43 -11.00 25.48 -2.11
C VAL A 43 -11.47 26.29 -3.31
N ARG A 44 -10.57 26.56 -4.27
CA ARG A 44 -10.88 27.36 -5.47
C ARG A 44 -11.92 26.68 -6.36
N ASP A 45 -11.75 25.39 -6.59
CA ASP A 45 -12.51 24.63 -7.58
C ASP A 45 -13.82 24.07 -6.98
N GLY A 46 -14.04 24.25 -5.67
CA GLY A 46 -15.24 23.79 -4.95
C GLY A 46 -15.37 22.27 -4.82
N GLU A 47 -14.45 21.52 -5.43
CA GLU A 47 -14.39 20.06 -5.45
C GLU A 47 -13.37 19.56 -4.42
N PRO A 48 -13.81 18.90 -3.35
CA PRO A 48 -12.95 18.42 -2.27
C PRO A 48 -12.29 17.08 -2.65
N VAL A 49 -11.89 16.88 -3.91
CA VAL A 49 -11.17 15.65 -4.30
C VAL A 49 -9.77 15.70 -3.70
N ASP A 50 -9.71 15.36 -2.43
CA ASP A 50 -8.51 15.23 -1.64
C ASP A 50 -7.81 13.94 -2.08
N LEU A 51 -7.00 14.07 -3.13
CA LEU A 51 -6.19 12.98 -3.67
C LEU A 51 -5.34 12.31 -2.58
N ILE A 52 -4.88 13.08 -1.60
CA ILE A 52 -4.02 12.57 -0.52
C ILE A 52 -4.83 11.72 0.45
N SER A 53 -6.00 12.19 0.89
CA SER A 53 -6.91 11.39 1.72
C SER A 53 -7.50 10.20 0.95
N ALA A 54 -7.73 10.32 -0.37
CA ALA A 54 -8.18 9.21 -1.19
C ALA A 54 -7.12 8.10 -1.26
N LEU A 55 -5.85 8.47 -1.43
CA LEU A 55 -4.71 7.52 -1.38
C LEU A 55 -4.65 6.82 -0.03
N ALA A 56 -4.78 7.58 1.07
CA ALA A 56 -4.88 7.03 2.42
C ALA A 56 -6.03 6.02 2.57
N GLY A 57 -7.20 6.33 2.01
CA GLY A 57 -8.40 5.51 2.08
C GLY A 57 -8.29 4.16 1.36
N THR A 58 -7.38 4.02 0.39
CA THR A 58 -7.14 2.73 -0.28
C THR A 58 -6.48 1.69 0.63
N GLY A 59 -5.75 2.14 1.66
CA GLY A 59 -4.89 1.29 2.48
C GLY A 59 -3.72 0.64 1.74
N ARG A 60 -3.45 1.04 0.48
CA ARG A 60 -2.42 0.45 -0.38
C ARG A 60 -1.32 1.43 -0.78
N SER A 61 -1.64 2.72 -0.86
CA SER A 61 -0.62 3.76 -1.02
C SER A 61 -0.79 4.86 0.03
N ASN A 62 -0.31 4.56 1.22
CA ASN A 62 -0.46 5.46 2.37
C ASN A 62 0.47 6.68 2.23
N PRO A 63 -0.05 7.92 2.35
CA PRO A 63 0.76 9.14 2.35
C PRO A 63 1.49 9.35 3.67
N TYR A 64 2.75 9.77 3.60
CA TYR A 64 3.60 10.18 4.70
C TYR A 64 4.31 11.50 4.36
N GLY A 65 4.56 12.33 5.37
CA GLY A 65 5.32 13.58 5.22
C GLY A 65 6.57 13.56 6.09
N ALA A 66 7.61 14.28 5.70
CA ALA A 66 8.79 14.48 6.53
C ALA A 66 8.54 15.52 7.62
N ALA A 67 9.31 15.52 8.71
CA ALA A 67 9.09 16.43 9.85
C ALA A 67 9.02 17.93 9.49
N HIS A 68 9.84 18.39 8.55
CA HIS A 68 9.94 19.79 8.14
C HIS A 68 8.69 20.30 7.40
N ILE A 69 7.90 19.40 6.78
CA ILE A 69 6.78 19.84 5.92
C ILE A 69 5.78 20.70 6.68
N VAL A 70 5.64 20.50 8.00
CA VAL A 70 4.69 21.28 8.81
C VAL A 70 5.12 22.75 8.91
N GLU A 71 6.41 22.99 9.08
CA GLU A 71 6.98 24.35 9.15
C GLU A 71 6.96 25.01 7.77
N GLU A 72 7.32 24.26 6.75
CA GLU A 72 7.27 24.74 5.36
C GLU A 72 5.85 25.10 4.93
N LEU A 73 4.85 24.25 5.24
CA LEU A 73 3.45 24.54 4.96
C LEU A 73 2.98 25.85 5.60
N GLN A 74 3.40 26.14 6.84
CA GLN A 74 3.05 27.40 7.51
C GLN A 74 3.66 28.62 6.81
N GLN A 75 4.87 28.49 6.29
CA GLN A 75 5.55 29.58 5.60
C GLN A 75 5.04 29.78 4.17
N HIS A 76 4.72 28.70 3.46
CA HIS A 76 4.40 28.74 2.03
C HIS A 76 2.90 28.87 1.73
N LEU A 77 2.02 28.34 2.59
CA LEU A 77 0.57 28.40 2.37
C LEU A 77 0.01 29.82 2.18
N PRO A 78 0.40 30.84 2.97
CA PRO A 78 -0.08 32.22 2.75
C PRO A 78 0.27 32.76 1.37
N ARG A 79 1.47 32.46 0.87
CA ARG A 79 1.94 32.88 -0.45
C ARG A 79 1.15 32.20 -1.56
N ILE A 80 0.92 30.90 -1.44
CA ILE A 80 0.17 30.11 -2.44
C ILE A 80 -1.31 30.51 -2.45
N ALA A 81 -1.91 30.72 -1.27
CA ALA A 81 -3.30 31.18 -1.14
C ALA A 81 -3.49 32.55 -1.80
N ALA A 82 -2.59 33.50 -1.55
CA ALA A 82 -2.60 34.81 -2.20
C ALA A 82 -2.46 34.70 -3.73
N ALA A 83 -1.52 33.88 -4.22
CA ALA A 83 -1.31 33.68 -5.65
C ALA A 83 -2.48 32.98 -6.37
N THR A 84 -3.29 32.22 -5.64
CA THR A 84 -4.45 31.49 -6.17
C THR A 84 -5.78 32.20 -5.93
N GLY A 85 -5.77 33.35 -5.25
CA GLY A 85 -6.97 34.12 -4.93
C GLY A 85 -7.87 33.47 -3.87
N VAL A 86 -7.32 32.56 -3.06
CA VAL A 86 -8.05 31.79 -2.05
C VAL A 86 -7.91 32.45 -0.67
N PRO A 87 -8.99 32.60 0.11
CA PRO A 87 -8.87 33.06 1.50
C PRO A 87 -8.02 32.11 2.35
N LEU A 88 -6.98 32.63 3.00
CA LEU A 88 -6.03 31.83 3.78
C LEU A 88 -6.72 30.92 4.80
N GLY A 89 -7.70 31.43 5.55
CA GLY A 89 -8.40 30.62 6.56
C GLY A 89 -9.14 29.41 5.98
N GLN A 90 -9.66 29.49 4.75
CA GLN A 90 -10.28 28.35 4.07
C GLN A 90 -9.24 27.34 3.60
N ALA A 91 -8.09 27.82 3.10
CA ALA A 91 -6.97 26.98 2.73
C ALA A 91 -6.36 26.25 3.95
N GLU A 92 -6.24 26.93 5.09
CA GLU A 92 -5.79 26.35 6.36
C GLU A 92 -6.76 25.30 6.88
N GLU A 93 -8.07 25.59 6.85
CA GLU A 93 -9.08 24.60 7.24
C GLU A 93 -9.01 23.35 6.37
N MET A 94 -8.93 23.53 5.05
CA MET A 94 -8.79 22.41 4.11
C MET A 94 -7.52 21.62 4.40
N LEU A 95 -6.38 22.29 4.50
CA LEU A 95 -5.08 21.66 4.71
C LEU A 95 -5.04 20.87 6.02
N TRP A 96 -5.23 21.54 7.16
CA TRP A 96 -4.99 20.94 8.48
C TRP A 96 -6.09 19.98 8.90
N ARG A 97 -7.34 20.28 8.56
CA ARG A 97 -8.49 19.50 9.04
C ARG A 97 -8.78 18.30 8.15
N ARG A 98 -8.64 18.45 6.82
CA ARG A 98 -9.02 17.41 5.84
C ARG A 98 -7.83 16.61 5.33
N MET A 99 -6.74 17.26 4.94
CA MET A 99 -5.63 16.60 4.24
C MET A 99 -4.58 16.06 5.21
N VAL A 100 -3.98 16.96 5.99
CA VAL A 100 -2.79 16.70 6.79
C VAL A 100 -3.08 15.80 7.99
N SER A 101 -4.32 15.79 8.50
CA SER A 101 -4.77 14.83 9.54
C SER A 101 -4.62 13.37 9.11
N GLY A 102 -4.68 13.11 7.79
CA GLY A 102 -4.47 11.79 7.19
C GLY A 102 -3.02 11.48 6.82
N VAL A 103 -2.05 12.36 7.10
CA VAL A 103 -0.65 12.20 6.71
C VAL A 103 0.24 12.13 7.95
N PRO A 104 0.70 10.94 8.38
CA PRO A 104 1.65 10.84 9.47
C PRO A 104 2.98 11.51 9.10
N ILE A 105 3.52 12.27 10.06
CA ILE A 105 4.76 13.01 9.93
C ILE A 105 5.89 12.18 10.53
N VAL A 106 6.89 11.85 9.72
CA VAL A 106 8.02 11.02 10.12
C VAL A 106 9.24 11.89 10.38
N ASP A 107 9.82 11.72 11.57
CA ASP A 107 11.04 12.41 11.98
C ASP A 107 12.26 11.50 11.73
N LEU A 108 13.25 12.01 11.02
CA LEU A 108 14.40 11.27 10.52
C LEU A 108 15.68 12.10 10.64
N SER A 109 16.79 11.48 11.04
CA SER A 109 18.13 12.03 10.84
C SER A 109 18.52 11.89 9.35
N ILE A 110 18.43 12.99 8.61
CA ILE A 110 18.50 13.05 7.14
C ILE A 110 19.80 12.44 6.57
N GLY A 111 20.94 12.68 7.24
CA GLY A 111 22.27 12.33 6.74
C GLY A 111 22.54 10.83 6.58
N ASP A 112 21.88 9.98 7.37
CA ASP A 112 22.15 8.55 7.42
C ASP A 112 21.37 7.74 6.38
N HIS A 113 20.34 8.35 5.78
CA HIS A 113 19.37 7.64 4.94
C HIS A 113 19.38 8.06 3.46
N LEU A 114 20.17 9.06 3.09
CA LEU A 114 20.32 9.47 1.69
C LEU A 114 21.31 8.60 0.94
N SER A 115 20.86 8.00 -0.15
CA SER A 115 21.68 7.32 -1.14
C SER A 115 22.69 8.28 -1.76
N PRO A 116 23.79 7.76 -2.34
CA PRO A 116 24.75 8.57 -3.08
C PRO A 116 24.11 9.46 -4.17
N ALA A 117 23.01 9.00 -4.78
CA ALA A 117 22.28 9.77 -5.79
C ALA A 117 21.50 10.94 -5.18
N SER A 118 20.73 10.70 -4.12
CA SER A 118 19.91 11.74 -3.49
C SER A 118 20.73 12.74 -2.67
N ARG A 119 21.95 12.39 -2.25
CA ARG A 119 22.91 13.34 -1.65
C ARG A 119 23.25 14.52 -2.55
N LEU A 120 22.99 14.42 -3.86
CA LEU A 120 23.14 15.56 -4.77
C LEU A 120 22.18 16.71 -4.45
N LEU A 121 21.06 16.45 -3.77
CA LEU A 121 20.14 17.49 -3.29
C LEU A 121 20.80 18.43 -2.30
N LEU A 122 21.78 17.94 -1.52
CA LEU A 122 22.52 18.76 -0.56
C LEU A 122 23.51 19.73 -1.23
N ARG A 123 23.64 19.71 -2.56
CA ARG A 123 24.56 20.60 -3.29
C ARG A 123 23.83 21.89 -3.69
N ASP A 124 23.77 22.83 -2.76
CA ASP A 124 23.10 24.13 -2.92
C ASP A 124 24.03 25.26 -3.41
N ASP A 125 25.29 24.93 -3.74
CA ASP A 125 26.31 25.92 -4.11
C ASP A 125 25.85 26.85 -5.26
N PRO A 126 25.82 28.19 -5.03
CA PRO A 126 25.44 29.17 -6.04
C PRO A 126 26.33 29.20 -7.29
N SER A 127 27.55 28.66 -7.22
CA SER A 127 28.46 28.55 -8.35
C SER A 127 28.09 27.42 -9.32
N LEU A 128 27.27 26.45 -8.87
CA LEU A 128 26.81 25.36 -9.72
C LEU A 128 25.77 25.85 -10.74
N PRO A 129 25.76 25.28 -11.95
CA PRO A 129 24.67 25.48 -12.90
C PRO A 129 23.32 25.12 -12.27
N ALA A 130 22.26 25.86 -12.62
CA ALA A 130 20.92 25.67 -12.04
C ALA A 130 20.40 24.23 -12.13
N HIS A 131 20.75 23.49 -13.19
CA HIS A 131 20.34 22.09 -13.35
C HIS A 131 21.04 21.10 -12.41
N ALA A 132 22.22 21.47 -11.89
CA ALA A 132 23.03 20.67 -10.97
C ALA A 132 22.91 21.14 -9.51
N ARG A 133 22.21 22.25 -9.27
CA ARG A 133 21.94 22.78 -7.94
C ARG A 133 20.74 22.06 -7.33
N GLY A 134 20.97 21.47 -6.16
CA GLY A 134 19.95 20.91 -5.29
C GLY A 134 19.31 21.95 -4.38
N ASP A 135 18.44 21.46 -3.52
CA ASP A 135 17.90 22.19 -2.39
C ASP A 135 18.06 21.32 -1.14
N ALA A 136 18.74 21.85 -0.12
CA ALA A 136 18.97 21.12 1.12
C ALA A 136 17.67 20.94 1.91
N ASP A 137 16.69 21.82 1.73
CA ASP A 137 15.38 21.75 2.39
C ASP A 137 14.55 20.57 1.87
N ASP A 138 14.79 20.11 0.63
CA ASP A 138 14.14 18.96 -0.01
C ASP A 138 14.73 17.59 0.41
N ALA A 139 15.95 17.61 0.95
CA ALA A 139 16.67 16.41 1.34
C ALA A 139 15.92 15.49 2.32
N PRO A 140 15.18 15.98 3.33
CA PRO A 140 14.42 15.12 4.23
C PRO A 140 13.26 14.38 3.52
N THR A 141 12.64 14.99 2.51
CA THR A 141 11.58 14.34 1.71
C THR A 141 12.15 13.19 0.89
N ALA A 142 13.32 13.38 0.27
CA ALA A 142 14.03 12.31 -0.42
C ALA A 142 14.50 11.20 0.54
N ALA A 143 15.06 11.56 1.69
CA ALA A 143 15.49 10.61 2.72
C ALA A 143 14.31 9.75 3.23
N LEU A 144 13.14 10.36 3.42
CA LEU A 144 11.93 9.64 3.81
C LEU A 144 11.48 8.66 2.72
N ALA A 145 11.51 9.06 1.45
CA ALA A 145 11.15 8.19 0.33
C ALA A 145 12.06 6.95 0.25
N GLU A 146 13.37 7.14 0.41
CA GLU A 146 14.32 6.02 0.43
C GLU A 146 14.18 5.12 1.66
N PHE A 147 13.91 5.73 2.83
CA PHE A 147 13.65 5.01 4.07
C PHE A 147 12.44 4.09 3.92
N LEU A 148 11.36 4.56 3.27
CA LEU A 148 10.11 3.83 3.06
C LEU A 148 10.04 3.05 1.74
N ALA A 149 11.13 3.01 0.98
CA ALA A 149 11.16 2.46 -0.36
C ALA A 149 10.62 1.00 -0.47
N PRO A 150 9.97 0.63 -1.60
CA PRO A 150 9.65 1.50 -2.73
C PRO A 150 8.59 2.57 -2.40
N ALA A 151 8.85 3.80 -2.83
CA ALA A 151 8.03 4.97 -2.56
C ALA A 151 7.89 5.86 -3.81
N VAL A 152 6.84 6.68 -3.86
CA VAL A 152 6.65 7.72 -4.89
C VAL A 152 6.57 9.07 -4.19
N ILE A 153 7.34 10.04 -4.67
CA ILE A 153 7.27 11.42 -4.20
C ILE A 153 6.21 12.17 -5.01
N LEU A 154 5.20 12.69 -4.33
CA LEU A 154 4.24 13.64 -4.90
C LEU A 154 4.68 15.05 -4.55
N THR A 155 5.18 15.75 -5.57
CA THR A 155 5.76 17.08 -5.45
C THR A 155 5.47 17.89 -6.71
N LYS A 156 5.45 19.21 -6.56
CA LYS A 156 5.50 20.16 -7.67
C LYS A 156 6.85 20.87 -7.76
N ASP A 157 7.80 20.52 -6.89
CA ASP A 157 9.15 21.02 -7.01
C ASP A 157 9.88 20.34 -8.17
N SER A 158 10.45 21.18 -9.03
CA SER A 158 11.29 20.76 -10.14
C SER A 158 12.59 20.11 -9.66
N VAL A 159 13.07 20.39 -8.45
CA VAL A 159 14.30 19.82 -7.87
C VAL A 159 14.24 18.29 -7.92
N PHE A 160 13.20 17.67 -7.36
CA PHE A 160 13.04 16.20 -7.39
C PHE A 160 12.97 15.63 -8.81
N THR A 161 12.34 16.37 -9.75
CA THR A 161 12.31 15.96 -11.16
C THR A 161 13.71 15.96 -11.78
N ARG A 162 14.52 17.01 -11.52
CA ARG A 162 15.89 17.12 -12.05
C ARG A 162 16.79 15.99 -11.59
N PHE A 163 16.59 15.50 -10.37
CA PHE A 163 17.34 14.37 -9.82
C PHE A 163 16.69 13.00 -10.08
N GLY A 164 15.61 12.94 -10.87
CA GLY A 164 14.96 11.69 -11.25
C GLY A 164 14.22 10.98 -10.11
N LEU A 165 13.82 11.72 -9.08
CA LEU A 165 13.13 11.21 -7.89
C LEU A 165 11.60 11.38 -7.98
N ALA A 166 11.12 12.20 -8.91
CA ALA A 166 9.71 12.45 -9.14
C ALA A 166 9.39 12.57 -10.64
N VAL A 167 8.11 12.41 -10.97
CA VAL A 167 7.60 12.70 -12.32
C VAL A 167 7.71 14.19 -12.64
N PRO A 168 7.70 14.60 -13.92
CA PRO A 168 7.69 16.00 -14.28
C PRO A 168 6.57 16.79 -13.61
N VAL A 169 6.89 18.03 -13.24
CA VAL A 169 6.01 18.95 -12.51
C VAL A 169 4.63 19.11 -13.15
N ASP A 170 4.52 19.13 -14.48
CA ASP A 170 3.20 19.28 -15.13
C ASP A 170 2.33 18.00 -15.09
N HIS A 171 2.90 16.88 -14.65
CA HIS A 171 2.27 15.56 -14.67
C HIS A 171 2.01 14.97 -13.27
N TRP A 172 2.36 15.67 -12.19
CA TRP A 172 2.22 15.11 -10.83
C TRP A 172 0.77 14.75 -10.47
N VAL A 173 -0.22 15.53 -10.95
CA VAL A 173 -1.66 15.22 -10.76
C VAL A 173 -2.03 13.92 -11.46
N GLY A 174 -1.53 13.71 -12.68
CA GLY A 174 -1.73 12.47 -13.43
C GLY A 174 -1.08 11.27 -12.75
N ALA A 175 0.11 11.45 -12.17
CA ALA A 175 0.78 10.43 -11.37
C ALA A 175 0.02 10.09 -10.09
N ALA A 176 -0.54 11.09 -9.39
CA ALA A 176 -1.37 10.88 -8.21
C ALA A 176 -2.66 10.09 -8.53
N HIS A 177 -3.35 10.43 -9.62
CA HIS A 177 -4.50 9.65 -10.10
C HIS A 177 -4.12 8.24 -10.53
N GLY A 178 -2.99 8.09 -11.22
CA GLY A 178 -2.45 6.80 -11.58
C GLY A 178 -2.20 5.94 -10.35
N LEU A 179 -1.52 6.50 -9.34
CA LEU A 179 -1.26 5.83 -8.08
C LEU A 179 -2.56 5.44 -7.35
N LEU A 180 -3.56 6.32 -7.33
CA LEU A 180 -4.86 6.02 -6.74
C LEU A 180 -5.56 4.85 -7.44
N ARG A 181 -5.55 4.83 -8.79
CA ARG A 181 -6.13 3.71 -9.55
C ARG A 181 -5.38 2.41 -9.31
N ALA A 182 -4.05 2.45 -9.31
CA ALA A 182 -3.21 1.28 -9.04
C ALA A 182 -3.47 0.73 -7.62
N ALA A 183 -3.49 1.61 -6.61
CA ALA A 183 -3.78 1.27 -5.22
C ALA A 183 -5.19 0.72 -5.03
N GLY A 184 -6.20 1.30 -5.70
CA GLY A 184 -7.58 0.81 -5.67
C GLY A 184 -7.71 -0.59 -6.30
N PHE A 185 -7.02 -0.84 -7.40
CA PHE A 185 -6.95 -2.17 -8.01
C PHE A 185 -6.31 -3.20 -7.05
N GLU A 186 -5.15 -2.87 -6.47
CA GLU A 186 -4.46 -3.73 -5.49
C GLU A 186 -5.34 -4.05 -4.26
N ALA A 187 -6.08 -3.07 -3.74
CA ALA A 187 -6.99 -3.25 -2.62
C ALA A 187 -8.14 -4.21 -2.94
N ASN A 188 -8.75 -4.05 -4.13
CA ASN A 188 -9.82 -4.93 -4.60
C ASN A 188 -9.32 -6.37 -4.78
N LEU A 189 -8.09 -6.54 -5.31
CA LEU A 189 -7.47 -7.85 -5.46
C LEU A 189 -7.23 -8.52 -4.11
N HIS A 190 -6.65 -7.80 -3.15
CA HIS A 190 -6.38 -8.38 -1.84
C HIS A 190 -7.66 -8.82 -1.12
N THR A 191 -8.70 -7.97 -1.17
CA THR A 191 -10.03 -8.32 -0.63
C THR A 191 -10.57 -9.57 -1.29
N SER A 192 -10.46 -9.67 -2.61
CA SER A 192 -10.92 -10.84 -3.38
C SER A 192 -10.14 -12.12 -3.02
N ALA A 193 -8.82 -12.01 -2.85
CA ALA A 193 -7.97 -13.13 -2.44
C ALA A 193 -8.34 -13.65 -1.04
N LEU A 194 -8.60 -12.74 -0.09
CA LEU A 194 -9.01 -13.10 1.27
C LEU A 194 -10.38 -13.80 1.28
N VAL A 195 -11.33 -13.30 0.49
CA VAL A 195 -12.65 -13.94 0.33
C VAL A 195 -12.50 -15.35 -0.28
N ALA A 196 -11.65 -15.49 -1.30
CA ALA A 196 -11.39 -16.79 -1.93
C ALA A 196 -10.72 -17.77 -0.94
N GLU A 197 -9.76 -17.31 -0.13
CA GLU A 197 -9.10 -18.11 0.89
C GLU A 197 -10.11 -18.58 1.95
N VAL A 198 -10.95 -17.67 2.47
CA VAL A 198 -11.99 -18.02 3.45
C VAL A 198 -12.97 -19.02 2.86
N ALA A 199 -13.42 -18.81 1.62
CA ALA A 199 -14.31 -19.75 0.93
C ALA A 199 -13.66 -21.14 0.77
N ALA A 200 -12.38 -21.19 0.40
CA ALA A 200 -11.62 -22.43 0.28
C ALA A 200 -11.48 -23.15 1.64
N ARG A 201 -11.18 -22.41 2.72
CA ARG A 201 -11.11 -22.98 4.09
C ARG A 201 -12.46 -23.56 4.54
N ILE A 202 -13.56 -22.85 4.28
CA ILE A 202 -14.92 -23.34 4.60
C ILE A 202 -15.21 -24.62 3.81
N ALA A 203 -14.92 -24.64 2.51
CA ALA A 203 -15.13 -25.81 1.67
C ALA A 203 -14.28 -27.01 2.15
N TRP A 204 -13.03 -26.76 2.53
CA TRP A 204 -12.14 -27.79 3.08
C TRP A 204 -12.65 -28.34 4.41
N GLU A 205 -13.03 -27.48 5.35
CA GLU A 205 -13.57 -27.93 6.64
C GLU A 205 -14.88 -28.70 6.47
N ALA A 206 -15.74 -28.29 5.54
CA ALA A 206 -16.94 -29.04 5.20
C ALA A 206 -16.61 -30.43 4.63
N ALA A 207 -15.63 -30.51 3.73
CA ALA A 207 -15.17 -31.78 3.17
C ALA A 207 -14.52 -32.68 4.23
N ALA A 208 -13.68 -32.11 5.10
CA ALA A 208 -13.04 -32.83 6.20
C ALA A 208 -14.05 -33.33 7.23
N TRP A 209 -15.07 -32.52 7.55
CA TRP A 209 -16.18 -32.94 8.39
C TRP A 209 -16.96 -34.10 7.75
N ALA A 210 -17.29 -34.00 6.47
CA ALA A 210 -17.95 -35.08 5.74
C ALA A 210 -17.13 -36.38 5.76
N GLY A 211 -15.81 -36.29 5.55
CA GLY A 211 -14.90 -37.43 5.63
C GLY A 211 -14.83 -38.06 7.03
N ARG A 212 -14.77 -37.24 8.09
CA ARG A 212 -14.80 -37.72 9.48
C ARG A 212 -16.15 -38.36 9.84
N ALA A 213 -17.25 -37.78 9.40
CA ALA A 213 -18.59 -38.35 9.58
C ALA A 213 -18.71 -39.70 8.86
N ALA A 214 -18.14 -39.81 7.66
CA ALA A 214 -18.08 -41.06 6.91
C ALA A 214 -17.24 -42.14 7.58
N ALA A 215 -16.11 -41.77 8.19
CA ALA A 215 -15.28 -42.72 8.93
C ALA A 215 -15.96 -43.24 10.21
N ARG A 216 -16.74 -42.41 10.91
CA ARG A 216 -17.43 -42.80 12.16
C ARG A 216 -18.72 -43.59 11.93
N HIS A 217 -19.44 -43.28 10.84
CA HIS A 217 -20.71 -43.91 10.52
C HIS A 217 -20.73 -44.38 9.05
N PRO A 218 -19.94 -45.42 8.70
CA PRO A 218 -19.73 -45.83 7.31
C PRO A 218 -21.02 -46.25 6.60
N ILE A 219 -21.97 -46.85 7.33
CA ILE A 219 -23.26 -47.27 6.78
C ILE A 219 -24.14 -46.05 6.47
N VAL A 220 -24.25 -45.10 7.42
CA VAL A 220 -25.05 -43.87 7.24
C VAL A 220 -24.44 -43.01 6.14
N ALA A 221 -23.11 -42.90 6.09
CA ALA A 221 -22.44 -42.16 5.03
C ALA A 221 -22.58 -42.82 3.66
N SER A 222 -22.52 -44.15 3.57
CA SER A 222 -22.81 -44.86 2.33
C SER A 222 -24.26 -44.63 1.88
N ALA A 223 -25.23 -44.60 2.81
CA ALA A 223 -26.62 -44.28 2.52
C ALA A 223 -26.81 -42.82 2.08
N VAL A 224 -26.14 -41.87 2.72
CA VAL A 224 -26.16 -40.44 2.34
C VAL A 224 -25.49 -40.21 0.99
N VAL A 225 -24.35 -40.86 0.72
CA VAL A 225 -23.68 -40.81 -0.59
C VAL A 225 -24.55 -41.46 -1.66
N ALA A 226 -25.16 -42.61 -1.39
CA ALA A 226 -26.07 -43.26 -2.33
C ALA A 226 -27.31 -42.38 -2.61
N LEU A 227 -27.86 -41.74 -1.58
CA LEU A 227 -28.95 -40.78 -1.71
C LEU A 227 -28.52 -39.55 -2.51
N ALA A 228 -27.34 -38.99 -2.23
CA ALA A 228 -26.78 -37.86 -2.97
C ALA A 228 -26.52 -38.22 -4.44
N VAL A 229 -25.93 -39.38 -4.73
CA VAL A 229 -25.72 -39.90 -6.09
C VAL A 229 -27.06 -40.12 -6.79
N MET A 230 -28.06 -40.66 -6.09
CA MET A 230 -29.41 -40.87 -6.64
C MET A 230 -30.12 -39.54 -6.92
N VAL A 231 -30.04 -38.57 -6.02
CA VAL A 231 -30.56 -37.20 -6.23
C VAL A 231 -29.81 -36.53 -7.38
N CYS A 232 -28.49 -36.62 -7.43
CA CYS A 232 -27.66 -36.10 -8.52
C CYS A 232 -28.01 -36.77 -9.85
N ARG A 233 -28.26 -38.08 -9.86
CA ARG A 233 -28.70 -38.82 -11.06
C ARG A 233 -30.08 -38.36 -11.50
N HIS A 234 -31.03 -38.24 -10.57
CA HIS A 234 -32.41 -37.85 -10.84
C HIS A 234 -32.51 -36.40 -11.32
N GLN A 235 -31.69 -35.51 -10.77
CA GLN A 235 -31.58 -34.12 -11.22
C GLN A 235 -30.64 -33.95 -12.44
N GLY A 236 -30.11 -35.06 -12.99
CA GLY A 236 -29.24 -35.06 -14.17
C GLY A 236 -27.84 -34.47 -13.96
N PHE A 237 -27.44 -34.16 -12.72
CA PHE A 237 -26.09 -33.70 -12.39
C PHE A 237 -24.99 -34.74 -12.67
N LEU A 238 -25.32 -35.99 -13.01
CA LEU A 238 -24.35 -36.99 -13.46
C LEU A 238 -24.24 -37.09 -14.98
N ASP A 239 -25.04 -36.33 -15.74
CA ASP A 239 -25.00 -36.33 -17.21
C ASP A 239 -23.79 -35.52 -17.73
N PRO A 240 -22.84 -36.14 -18.45
CA PRO A 240 -21.68 -35.44 -19.00
C PRO A 240 -22.05 -34.26 -19.91
N SER A 241 -23.22 -34.32 -20.56
CA SER A 241 -23.71 -33.24 -21.42
C SER A 241 -24.10 -31.99 -20.62
N ARG A 242 -24.69 -32.17 -19.43
CA ARG A 242 -25.04 -31.07 -18.52
C ARG A 242 -23.81 -30.47 -17.86
N TRP A 243 -22.78 -31.26 -17.59
CA TRP A 243 -21.47 -30.74 -17.17
C TRP A 243 -20.81 -29.91 -18.27
N ARG A 244 -20.84 -30.37 -19.52
CA ARG A 244 -20.32 -29.59 -20.66
C ARG A 244 -21.12 -28.31 -20.87
N ALA A 245 -22.44 -28.37 -20.81
CA ALA A 245 -23.30 -27.20 -20.90
C ALA A 245 -23.06 -26.23 -19.74
N GLY A 246 -22.90 -26.74 -18.51
CA GLY A 246 -22.54 -25.96 -17.34
C GLY A 246 -21.15 -25.34 -17.43
N ALA A 247 -20.17 -26.05 -17.99
CA ALA A 247 -18.82 -25.55 -18.22
C ALA A 247 -18.79 -24.49 -19.33
N VAL A 248 -19.56 -24.67 -20.40
CA VAL A 248 -19.73 -23.66 -21.47
C VAL A 248 -20.42 -22.42 -20.92
N SER A 249 -21.51 -22.58 -20.17
CA SER A 249 -22.22 -21.46 -19.53
C SER A 249 -21.33 -20.75 -18.50
N LEU A 250 -20.56 -21.49 -17.70
CA LEU A 250 -19.58 -20.92 -16.78
C LEU A 250 -18.48 -20.17 -17.54
N LYS A 251 -18.01 -20.70 -18.68
CA LYS A 251 -17.05 -20.02 -19.54
C LYS A 251 -17.63 -18.74 -20.15
N GLU A 252 -18.89 -18.75 -20.61
CA GLU A 252 -19.57 -17.57 -21.14
C GLU A 252 -19.77 -16.48 -20.09
N VAL A 253 -20.03 -16.87 -18.83
CA VAL A 253 -20.11 -15.94 -17.70
C VAL A 253 -18.72 -15.46 -17.24
N ALA A 254 -17.72 -16.33 -17.26
CA ALA A 254 -16.37 -16.03 -16.81
C ALA A 254 -15.54 -15.25 -17.84
N ALA A 255 -15.77 -15.45 -19.15
CA ALA A 255 -15.06 -14.76 -20.22
C ALA A 255 -15.05 -13.23 -20.08
N PRO A 256 -16.20 -12.53 -19.93
CA PRO A 256 -16.19 -11.08 -19.78
C PRO A 256 -15.52 -10.63 -18.48
N LEU A 257 -15.52 -11.46 -17.43
CA LEU A 257 -14.82 -11.17 -16.18
C LEU A 257 -13.30 -11.29 -16.36
N LEU A 258 -12.84 -12.33 -17.06
CA LEU A 258 -11.43 -12.54 -17.39
C LEU A 258 -10.90 -11.43 -18.30
N GLU A 259 -11.69 -10.99 -19.29
CA GLU A 259 -11.34 -9.87 -20.16
C GLU A 259 -11.22 -8.56 -19.38
N ARG A 260 -12.21 -8.24 -18.52
CA ARG A 260 -12.14 -7.06 -17.64
C ARG A 260 -10.95 -7.12 -16.71
N PHE A 261 -10.65 -8.29 -16.16
CA PHE A 261 -9.48 -8.49 -15.30
C PHE A 261 -8.17 -8.30 -16.07
N ALA A 262 -8.04 -8.87 -17.26
CA ALA A 262 -6.86 -8.71 -18.10
C ALA A 262 -6.64 -7.24 -18.47
N ALA A 263 -7.69 -6.54 -18.90
CA ALA A 263 -7.62 -5.11 -19.19
C ALA A 263 -7.26 -4.27 -17.96
N ALA A 264 -7.83 -4.57 -16.79
CA ALA A 264 -7.50 -3.88 -15.54
C ALA A 264 -6.05 -4.17 -15.09
N SER A 265 -5.55 -5.40 -15.29
CA SER A 265 -4.17 -5.77 -15.01
C SER A 265 -3.18 -5.07 -15.94
N GLU A 266 -3.52 -4.92 -17.22
CA GLU A 266 -2.71 -4.18 -18.19
C GLU A 266 -2.69 -2.68 -17.86
N ASP A 267 -3.85 -2.08 -17.58
CA ASP A 267 -3.93 -0.67 -17.13
C ASP A 267 -3.15 -0.44 -15.84
N HIS A 268 -3.21 -1.39 -14.89
CA HIS A 268 -2.41 -1.35 -13.67
C HIS A 268 -0.90 -1.38 -13.99
N ALA A 269 -0.44 -2.29 -14.85
CA ALA A 269 0.97 -2.39 -15.23
C ALA A 269 1.46 -1.11 -15.95
N LEU A 270 0.67 -0.58 -16.89
CA LEU A 270 0.96 0.67 -17.58
C LEU A 270 1.01 1.86 -16.62
N THR A 271 0.06 1.93 -15.70
CA THR A 271 -0.03 3.01 -14.71
C THR A 271 1.17 2.96 -13.76
N ARG A 272 1.54 1.77 -13.26
CA ARG A 272 2.74 1.57 -12.43
C ARG A 272 4.02 1.91 -13.18
N GLY A 273 4.13 1.53 -14.45
CA GLY A 273 5.30 1.82 -15.29
C GLY A 273 5.50 3.30 -15.63
N ARG A 274 4.48 4.15 -15.41
CA ARG A 274 4.57 5.60 -15.56
C ARG A 274 4.99 6.33 -14.28
N LEU A 275 5.02 5.63 -13.15
CA LEU A 275 5.45 6.21 -11.88
C LEU A 275 6.98 6.25 -11.82
N VAL A 276 7.52 7.34 -11.29
CA VAL A 276 8.92 7.39 -10.86
C VAL A 276 8.95 6.87 -9.42
N VAL A 277 9.45 5.65 -9.25
CA VAL A 277 9.54 4.97 -7.96
C VAL A 277 10.95 5.13 -7.41
N VAL A 278 11.04 5.66 -6.19
CA VAL A 278 12.27 5.65 -5.40
C VAL A 278 12.48 4.25 -4.87
N GLU A 279 13.52 3.59 -5.37
CA GLU A 279 13.89 2.22 -5.00
C GLU A 279 14.80 2.18 -3.77
N PRO A 280 14.81 1.07 -3.00
CA PRO A 280 15.65 0.96 -1.83
C PRO A 280 17.13 0.91 -2.21
N SER A 281 17.92 1.80 -1.61
CA SER A 281 19.38 1.80 -1.78
C SER A 281 20.04 0.78 -0.84
N GLY A 282 20.40 -0.39 -1.38
CA GLY A 282 21.16 -1.42 -0.64
C GLY A 282 20.33 -2.25 0.34
N PRO A 283 21.00 -3.09 1.16
CA PRO A 283 20.32 -3.94 2.13
C PRO A 283 19.67 -3.10 3.24
N ALA A 284 18.40 -3.37 3.51
CA ALA A 284 17.63 -2.61 4.49
C ALA A 284 18.07 -2.87 5.93
N THR A 285 18.17 -1.81 6.74
CA THR A 285 18.40 -1.94 8.18
C THR A 285 17.16 -2.48 8.90
N THR A 286 17.30 -2.82 10.19
CA THR A 286 16.16 -3.31 10.99
C THR A 286 15.07 -2.25 11.11
N GLU A 287 15.46 -0.99 11.27
CA GLU A 287 14.59 0.18 11.36
C GLU A 287 13.86 0.39 10.04
N GLN A 288 14.56 0.33 8.90
CA GLN A 288 13.95 0.45 7.58
C GLN A 288 12.94 -0.67 7.31
N LEU A 289 13.26 -1.92 7.64
CA LEU A 289 12.34 -3.05 7.48
C LEU A 289 11.08 -2.87 8.32
N ALA A 290 11.23 -2.46 9.59
CA ALA A 290 10.12 -2.15 10.47
C ALA A 290 9.26 -1.00 9.93
N ALA A 291 9.89 0.11 9.53
CA ALA A 291 9.20 1.28 9.00
C ALA A 291 8.45 0.98 7.72
N ARG A 292 9.06 0.28 6.76
CA ARG A 292 8.44 -0.10 5.49
C ARG A 292 7.21 -0.98 5.69
N HIS A 293 7.27 -1.93 6.62
CA HIS A 293 6.12 -2.76 6.93
C HIS A 293 5.01 -1.95 7.59
N LEU A 294 5.33 -1.16 8.62
CA LEU A 294 4.35 -0.30 9.31
C LEU A 294 3.73 0.75 8.36
N ALA A 295 4.49 1.29 7.41
CA ALA A 295 4.02 2.24 6.41
C ALA A 295 2.93 1.64 5.50
N ARG A 296 3.15 0.41 5.05
CA ARG A 296 2.20 -0.31 4.17
C ARG A 296 0.99 -0.81 4.94
N ALA A 297 1.21 -1.36 6.13
CA ALA A 297 0.14 -1.89 6.97
C ALA A 297 -0.72 -0.79 7.60
N ARG A 298 -0.18 0.44 7.74
CA ARG A 298 -0.81 1.61 8.39
C ARG A 298 -1.49 1.26 9.72
N SER A 299 -0.86 0.39 10.48
CA SER A 299 -1.39 -0.08 11.76
C SER A 299 -0.28 -0.16 12.78
N ALA A 300 -0.64 0.13 14.04
CA ALA A 300 0.31 0.02 15.13
C ALA A 300 0.50 -1.45 15.50
N LEU A 301 1.73 -1.95 15.49
CA LEU A 301 2.03 -3.36 15.80
C LEU A 301 2.95 -3.47 17.01
N THR A 302 2.77 -4.53 17.79
CA THR A 302 3.78 -4.91 18.79
C THR A 302 5.02 -5.49 18.09
N PRO A 303 6.20 -5.48 18.73
CA PRO A 303 7.40 -6.10 18.16
C PRO A 303 7.23 -7.60 17.83
N ALA A 304 6.38 -8.32 18.56
CA ALA A 304 6.08 -9.72 18.30
C ALA A 304 5.24 -9.90 17.02
N GLN A 305 4.20 -9.08 16.84
CA GLN A 305 3.37 -9.08 15.64
C GLN A 305 4.18 -8.67 14.40
N LEU A 306 5.03 -7.65 14.54
CA LEU A 306 5.90 -7.21 13.44
C LEU A 306 6.91 -8.28 13.04
N ARG A 307 7.50 -9.00 14.01
CA ARG A 307 8.34 -10.16 13.73
C ARG A 307 7.59 -11.23 12.92
N GLU A 308 6.37 -11.56 13.31
CA GLU A 308 5.57 -12.58 12.61
C GLU A 308 5.24 -12.17 11.19
N ALA A 309 4.91 -10.89 11.00
CA ALA A 309 4.63 -10.35 9.68
C ALA A 309 5.88 -10.33 8.79
N LEU A 310 7.02 -9.88 9.31
CA LEU A 310 8.30 -9.91 8.57
C LEU A 310 8.76 -11.35 8.29
N ALA A 311 8.51 -12.29 9.20
CA ALA A 311 8.84 -13.70 8.99
C ALA A 311 8.02 -14.32 7.85
N ALA A 312 6.77 -13.90 7.66
CA ALA A 312 5.95 -14.30 6.51
C ALA A 312 6.54 -13.79 5.18
N ASP A 313 7.23 -12.66 5.21
CA ASP A 313 7.98 -12.11 4.08
C ASP A 313 9.41 -12.70 3.95
N GLY A 314 9.73 -13.74 4.73
CA GLY A 314 11.03 -14.42 4.72
C GLY A 314 12.13 -13.73 5.54
N VAL A 315 11.80 -12.66 6.27
CA VAL A 315 12.75 -11.87 7.07
C VAL A 315 12.70 -12.29 8.54
N GLN A 316 13.77 -12.91 9.03
CA GLN A 316 13.87 -13.40 10.41
C GLN A 316 14.60 -12.39 11.31
N ILE A 317 13.87 -11.67 12.15
CA ILE A 317 14.43 -10.69 13.10
C ILE A 317 13.82 -10.90 14.50
N PRO A 318 14.62 -10.98 15.57
CA PRO A 318 14.09 -11.08 16.93
C PRO A 318 13.23 -9.88 17.33
N ALA A 319 12.13 -10.13 18.05
CA ALA A 319 11.24 -9.07 18.55
C ALA A 319 11.96 -8.07 19.48
N THR A 320 12.96 -8.53 20.25
CA THR A 320 13.80 -7.67 21.10
C THR A 320 14.63 -6.69 20.29
N ARG A 321 15.17 -7.13 19.14
CA ARG A 321 15.92 -6.28 18.21
C ARG A 321 15.01 -5.24 17.55
N LEU A 322 13.82 -5.65 17.10
CA LEU A 322 12.81 -4.73 16.57
C LEU A 322 12.41 -3.69 17.62
N LYS A 323 12.18 -4.11 18.85
CA LYS A 323 11.85 -3.19 19.96
C LYS A 323 12.96 -2.18 20.22
N SER A 324 14.21 -2.64 20.29
CA SER A 324 15.36 -1.75 20.51
C SER A 324 15.52 -0.76 19.36
N ALA A 325 15.43 -1.23 18.12
CA ALA A 325 15.56 -0.42 16.92
C ALA A 325 14.47 0.66 16.84
N MET A 326 13.20 0.27 17.00
CA MET A 326 12.08 1.21 16.96
C MET A 326 12.08 2.15 18.16
N GLY A 327 12.43 1.68 19.36
CA GLY A 327 12.46 2.49 20.58
C GLY A 327 13.57 3.54 20.60
N ALA A 328 14.64 3.35 19.84
CA ALA A 328 15.76 4.28 19.76
C ALA A 328 15.61 5.30 18.62
N HIS A 329 14.65 5.13 17.71
CA HIS A 329 14.57 5.91 16.47
C HIS A 329 13.34 6.85 16.47
N PRO A 330 13.50 8.15 16.17
CA PRO A 330 12.44 9.15 16.25
C PRO A 330 11.28 8.96 15.24
N ALA A 331 11.44 8.08 14.26
CA ALA A 331 10.43 7.77 13.25
C ALA A 331 9.24 7.01 13.85
N PHE A 332 9.43 6.32 14.98
CA PHE A 332 8.43 5.45 15.56
C PHE A 332 7.78 6.08 16.79
N LEU A 333 6.45 6.15 16.77
CA LEU A 333 5.64 6.54 17.90
C LEU A 333 5.26 5.29 18.71
N ARG A 334 5.66 5.26 19.98
CA ARG A 334 5.24 4.23 20.92
C ARG A 334 3.86 4.57 21.51
N LEU A 335 2.91 3.66 21.32
CA LEU A 335 1.54 3.73 21.82
C LEU A 335 1.33 2.77 23.00
N ALA A 336 0.16 2.88 23.62
CA ALA A 336 -0.27 1.99 24.70
C ALA A 336 -0.20 0.51 24.26
N GLY A 337 0.20 -0.35 25.21
CA GLY A 337 0.39 -1.78 24.95
C GLY A 337 1.67 -2.13 24.18
N ASP A 338 2.69 -1.26 24.21
CA ASP A 338 3.98 -1.46 23.53
C ASP A 338 3.83 -1.65 22.00
N ARG A 339 2.85 -0.96 21.42
CA ARG A 339 2.60 -0.93 19.99
C ARG A 339 3.36 0.24 19.37
N TYR A 340 3.93 0.03 18.20
CA TYR A 340 4.68 1.06 17.48
C TYR A 340 3.93 1.43 16.21
N PHE A 341 3.82 2.73 15.96
CA PHE A 341 3.27 3.30 14.74
C PHE A 341 4.34 4.15 14.04
N LEU A 342 4.29 4.24 12.71
CA LEU A 342 5.23 5.07 11.96
C LEU A 342 4.72 6.52 11.88
N GLY A 343 5.55 7.44 12.34
CA GLY A 343 5.27 8.87 12.35
C GLY A 343 4.30 9.30 13.46
N ARG A 344 4.16 10.61 13.60
CA ARG A 344 3.22 11.27 14.50
C ARG A 344 2.08 11.93 13.73
N PRO A 345 0.89 12.10 14.32
CA PRO A 345 -0.15 12.93 13.73
C PRO A 345 0.40 14.32 13.44
N ALA A 346 0.09 14.85 12.26
CA ALA A 346 0.40 16.22 11.92
C ALA A 346 -0.56 17.15 12.67
N LEU A 347 0.00 18.02 13.51
CA LEU A 347 -0.75 19.06 14.22
C LEU A 347 -0.20 20.44 13.83
N PRO A 348 -1.08 21.44 13.66
CA PRO A 348 -0.64 22.83 13.51
C PRO A 348 0.15 23.25 14.75
N ALA A 349 1.10 24.18 14.60
CA ALA A 349 1.96 24.61 15.71
C ALA A 349 1.14 25.21 16.88
N SER A 350 -0.04 25.77 16.61
CA SER A 350 -0.98 26.28 17.62
C SER A 350 -1.59 25.19 18.51
N ALA A 351 -1.42 23.91 18.17
CA ALA A 351 -1.95 22.77 18.90
C ALA A 351 -0.84 21.86 19.49
N ARG A 352 0.43 22.29 19.44
CA ARG A 352 1.59 21.56 19.99
C ARG A 352 1.93 21.99 21.41
#